data_AF-A0A9D4WED0-F1
#
_entry.id   AF-A0A9D4WED0-F1
#
_cell.length_a   1.000
_cell.length_b   1.000
_cell.length_c   1.000
_cell.angle_alpha   90.00
_cell.angle_beta   90.00
_cell.angle_gamma   90.00
#
_symmetry.space_group_name_H-M   'P 1'
#
loop_
_entity.id
_entity.type
_entity.pdbx_description
1 polymer ?
#
loop_
_entity_poly.entity_id
_entity_poly.type
_entity_poly.pdbx_seq_one_letter_code
_entity_poly.pdbx_strand_id
1 'polypeptide(L)'
;MSPYLFVLVAEGLSALINIVVSKGDIHGIQIFRGTPKVSHLLFTGDYFLFYRATLTEVTNLMGLLRSYAEASGQEINMTKSEVFFSHNICRPAREDMACIMGVHQVLGTSMYLRLPSIIGRSKKANFAFIKDHLLKKINSWRGRSLSKAGKEVMTKLVLQAIPSYIMSDSVILDDIMKDIKKMLNCFWWGGINTNKGVMWLAWEKLMYSKKEGGLGFRDFNMDMVTKQGFHMMTKPKMLVSKVFKARYYPRSSFLEVSLGNNPSFVWRTLWRSRKFLTLGCRWSIGDVSRIKVMSEPWLRGMNKVAWEVLKGKCVYDINVDNVRLTNVKQWDVQEIRDVFTHDVANDILKVPLLEDVLEDSMVWKEEQNEVYRVKSSYWLLRSFQTNRLICREEGDWGSLWNIKAPPRAKHLLWRIFRGCLPTRKKLRQHFVQCTPNCQLCENSEEDECHVFFGCGTTNQSWRETGLYSNIEPCLNNFSDVNALILDICSIKDMRNAGRVAVLIWMIWNNRNNAIWNNDREEASKLGMQAYHT
;
A
#
# COMPACT_ATOMS: atom_id res chain seq x y z
N MET A 1 -8.59 15.57 26.41
CA MET A 1 -9.34 15.23 27.63
C MET A 1 -10.56 14.36 27.34
N SER A 2 -11.56 14.83 26.56
CA SER A 2 -12.80 14.06 26.30
C SER A 2 -12.62 12.60 25.82
N PRO A 3 -11.73 12.28 24.84
CA PRO A 3 -11.52 10.89 24.44
C PRO A 3 -10.92 10.01 25.54
N TYR A 4 -10.10 10.59 26.41
CA TYR A 4 -9.45 9.87 27.50
C TYR A 4 -10.45 9.52 28.62
N LEU A 5 -11.34 10.46 28.95
CA LEU A 5 -12.45 10.21 29.88
C LEU A 5 -13.37 9.10 29.37
N PHE A 6 -13.65 9.05 28.06
CA PHE A 6 -14.41 7.95 27.48
C PHE A 6 -13.72 6.60 27.66
N VAL A 7 -12.40 6.54 27.44
CA VAL A 7 -11.62 5.31 27.63
C VAL A 7 -11.62 4.87 29.10
N LEU A 8 -11.46 5.80 30.04
CA LEU A 8 -11.52 5.51 31.48
C LEU A 8 -12.88 4.93 31.90
N VAL A 9 -13.97 5.49 31.39
CA VAL A 9 -15.32 4.99 31.67
C VAL A 9 -15.52 3.59 31.05
N ALA A 10 -15.04 3.38 29.82
CA ALA A 10 -15.08 2.06 29.17
C ALA A 10 -14.18 1.01 29.86
N GLU A 11 -13.10 1.43 30.52
CA GLU A 11 -12.26 0.56 31.35
C GLU A 11 -13.05 0.02 32.57
N GLY A 12 -13.96 0.82 33.12
CA GLY A 12 -14.93 0.37 34.13
C GLY A 12 -15.80 -0.79 33.63
N LEU A 13 -16.31 -0.70 32.40
CA LEU A 13 -17.05 -1.81 31.78
C LEU A 13 -16.18 -3.06 31.60
N SER A 14 -14.94 -2.89 31.13
CA SER A 14 -13.98 -4.00 30.98
C SER A 14 -13.70 -4.69 32.32
N ALA A 15 -13.52 -3.92 33.40
CA ALA A 15 -13.32 -4.44 34.75
C ALA A 15 -14.54 -5.24 35.25
N LEU A 16 -15.77 -4.71 35.06
CA LEU A 16 -17.00 -5.41 35.43
C LEU A 16 -17.13 -6.75 34.69
N ILE A 17 -16.87 -6.77 33.37
CA ILE A 17 -16.91 -8.00 32.57
C ILE A 17 -15.85 -8.99 33.09
N ASN A 18 -14.64 -8.53 33.41
CA ASN A 18 -13.59 -9.41 33.94
C ASN A 18 -13.96 -10.04 35.29
N ILE A 19 -14.66 -9.30 36.17
CA ILE A 19 -15.16 -9.85 37.44
C ILE A 19 -16.17 -10.96 37.18
N VAL A 20 -17.16 -10.73 36.32
CA VAL A 20 -18.20 -11.71 36.00
C VAL A 20 -17.61 -12.93 35.26
N VAL A 21 -16.59 -12.73 34.44
CA VAL A 21 -15.82 -13.82 33.83
C VAL A 21 -15.03 -14.61 34.87
N SER A 22 -14.45 -13.95 35.88
CA SER A 22 -13.72 -14.64 36.96
C SER A 22 -14.63 -15.47 37.86
N LYS A 23 -15.89 -15.04 38.04
CA LYS A 23 -16.92 -15.78 38.79
C LYS A 23 -17.48 -16.98 38.04
N GLY A 24 -17.27 -17.06 36.72
CA GLY A 24 -17.85 -18.11 35.87
C GLY A 24 -19.28 -17.81 35.40
N ASP A 25 -19.76 -16.58 35.60
CA ASP A 25 -21.09 -16.15 35.18
C ASP A 25 -21.15 -15.85 33.67
N ILE A 26 -20.00 -15.52 33.06
CA ILE A 26 -19.81 -15.36 31.60
C ILE A 26 -18.51 -16.06 31.20
N HIS A 27 -18.54 -16.91 30.16
CA HIS A 27 -17.37 -17.74 29.84
C HIS A 27 -16.45 -17.18 28.74
N GLY A 28 -16.93 -16.26 27.92
CA GLY A 28 -16.20 -15.80 26.73
C GLY A 28 -16.10 -16.87 25.63
N ILE A 29 -15.28 -16.59 24.62
CA ILE A 29 -14.93 -17.53 23.56
C ILE A 29 -13.48 -18.00 23.70
N GLN A 30 -13.27 -19.32 23.56
CA GLN A 30 -11.95 -19.93 23.44
C GLN A 30 -11.90 -20.72 22.12
N ILE A 31 -10.99 -20.34 21.23
CA ILE A 31 -10.97 -20.89 19.87
C ILE A 31 -10.27 -22.26 19.83
N PHE A 32 -9.17 -22.41 20.58
CA PHE A 32 -8.40 -23.66 20.70
C PHE A 32 -7.92 -23.89 22.13
N ARG A 33 -7.63 -25.14 22.49
CA ARG A 33 -6.97 -25.47 23.77
C ARG A 33 -5.64 -24.72 23.85
N GLY A 34 -5.45 -23.95 24.93
CA GLY A 34 -4.26 -23.10 25.12
C GLY A 34 -4.35 -21.68 24.55
N THR A 35 -5.45 -21.29 23.88
CA THR A 35 -5.70 -19.88 23.53
C THR A 35 -6.24 -19.10 24.73
N PRO A 36 -5.91 -17.80 24.86
CA PRO A 36 -6.54 -16.94 25.85
C PRO A 36 -8.06 -16.86 25.57
N LYS A 37 -8.86 -16.87 26.64
CA LYS A 37 -10.30 -16.61 26.54
C LYS A 37 -10.52 -15.15 26.19
N VAL A 38 -11.38 -14.88 25.21
CA VAL A 38 -11.75 -13.53 24.79
C VAL A 38 -13.20 -13.31 25.17
N SER A 39 -13.47 -12.37 26.08
CA SER A 39 -14.83 -12.02 26.51
C SER A 39 -15.34 -10.75 25.84
N HIS A 40 -14.46 -9.78 25.57
CA HIS A 40 -14.85 -8.52 24.94
C HIS A 40 -13.73 -7.90 24.10
N LEU A 41 -14.11 -7.12 23.08
CA LEU A 41 -13.23 -6.23 22.32
C LEU A 41 -13.92 -4.87 22.23
N LEU A 42 -13.28 -3.83 22.76
CA LEU A 42 -13.85 -2.49 22.83
C LEU A 42 -13.04 -1.56 21.93
N PHE A 43 -13.72 -0.82 21.07
CA PHE A 43 -13.11 0.28 20.31
C PHE A 43 -14.05 1.47 20.33
N THR A 44 -13.73 2.47 21.14
CA THR A 44 -14.61 3.64 21.34
C THR A 44 -16.04 3.18 21.62
N GLY A 45 -17.09 3.80 21.08
CA GLY A 45 -18.48 3.40 21.31
C GLY A 45 -18.93 2.09 20.65
N ASP A 46 -18.04 1.35 19.98
CA ASP A 46 -18.37 0.08 19.31
C ASP A 46 -17.78 -1.12 20.09
N TYR A 47 -18.67 -1.91 20.70
CA TYR A 47 -18.32 -3.02 21.58
C TYR A 47 -18.67 -4.38 20.97
N PHE A 48 -17.72 -5.30 20.98
CA PHE A 48 -17.97 -6.72 20.74
C PHE A 48 -17.92 -7.49 22.05
N LEU A 49 -18.98 -8.23 22.33
CA LEU A 49 -19.13 -9.07 23.51
C LEU A 49 -19.25 -10.53 23.07
N PHE A 50 -18.47 -11.40 23.69
CA PHE A 50 -18.42 -12.84 23.43
C PHE A 50 -18.84 -13.57 24.70
N TYR A 51 -19.82 -14.46 24.57
CA TYR A 51 -20.36 -15.24 25.67
C TYR A 51 -21.06 -16.49 25.11
N ARG A 52 -21.40 -17.44 25.97
CA ARG A 52 -22.09 -18.66 25.56
C ARG A 52 -23.56 -18.34 25.32
N ALA A 53 -24.14 -18.92 24.27
CA ALA A 53 -25.56 -18.74 23.97
C ALA A 53 -26.44 -19.59 24.90
N THR A 54 -26.54 -19.18 26.16
CA THR A 54 -27.47 -19.72 27.16
C THR A 54 -28.31 -18.59 27.75
N LEU A 55 -29.55 -18.90 28.13
CA LEU A 55 -30.45 -17.91 28.74
C LEU A 55 -29.84 -17.27 29.99
N THR A 56 -29.15 -18.06 30.82
CA THR A 56 -28.49 -17.58 32.03
C THR A 56 -27.40 -16.54 31.75
N GLU A 57 -26.50 -16.79 30.79
CA GLU A 57 -25.43 -15.84 30.44
C GLU A 57 -26.00 -14.57 29.79
N VAL A 58 -27.06 -14.70 28.99
CA VAL A 58 -27.76 -13.55 28.39
C VAL A 58 -28.37 -12.66 29.48
N THR A 59 -29.09 -13.23 30.43
CA THR A 59 -29.70 -12.45 31.53
C THR A 59 -28.64 -11.80 32.41
N ASN A 60 -27.56 -12.51 32.74
CA ASN A 60 -26.44 -11.97 33.50
C ASN A 60 -25.76 -10.80 32.77
N LEU A 61 -25.56 -10.94 31.46
CA LEU A 61 -24.98 -9.89 30.63
C LEU A 61 -25.89 -8.64 30.60
N MET A 62 -27.19 -8.82 30.40
CA MET A 62 -28.15 -7.71 30.39
C MET A 62 -28.22 -7.00 31.76
N GLY A 63 -28.14 -7.75 32.86
CA GLY A 63 -28.02 -7.20 34.20
C GLY A 63 -26.76 -6.36 34.38
N LEU A 64 -25.60 -6.89 33.98
CA LEU A 64 -24.31 -6.18 34.02
C LEU A 64 -24.37 -4.88 33.21
N LEU A 65 -24.90 -4.94 32.00
CA LEU A 65 -25.01 -3.79 31.11
C LEU A 65 -25.93 -2.71 31.67
N ARG A 66 -27.01 -3.09 32.36
CA ARG A 66 -27.89 -2.15 33.06
C ARG A 66 -27.18 -1.49 34.25
N SER A 67 -26.50 -2.27 35.09
CA SER A 67 -25.73 -1.71 36.21
C SER A 67 -24.63 -0.76 35.75
N TYR A 68 -23.97 -1.07 34.63
CA TYR A 68 -23.01 -0.17 34.02
C TYR A 68 -23.70 1.11 33.52
N ALA A 69 -24.82 0.99 32.80
CA ALA A 69 -25.58 2.14 32.30
C ALA A 69 -26.04 3.08 33.41
N GLU A 70 -26.52 2.53 34.53
CA GLU A 70 -26.91 3.28 35.73
C GLU A 70 -25.72 4.00 36.38
N ALA A 71 -24.56 3.33 36.48
CA ALA A 71 -23.36 3.90 37.09
C ALA A 71 -22.68 4.97 36.21
N SER A 72 -22.65 4.77 34.89
CA SER A 72 -21.96 5.66 33.96
C SER A 72 -22.85 6.75 33.35
N GLY A 73 -24.17 6.61 33.47
CA GLY A 73 -25.15 7.44 32.77
C GLY A 73 -25.14 7.25 31.24
N GLN A 74 -24.61 6.13 30.74
CA GLN A 74 -24.55 5.83 29.31
C GLN A 74 -25.65 4.85 28.93
N GLU A 75 -26.34 5.10 27.82
CA GLU A 75 -27.36 4.18 27.31
C GLU A 75 -26.88 3.38 26.10
N ILE A 76 -27.34 2.13 26.02
CA ILE A 76 -27.04 1.24 24.91
C ILE A 76 -28.05 1.50 23.79
N ASN A 77 -27.53 1.76 22.59
CA ASN A 77 -28.38 1.91 21.43
C ASN A 77 -28.83 0.53 20.92
N MET A 78 -30.00 0.07 21.37
CA MET A 78 -30.57 -1.22 20.98
C MET A 78 -30.89 -1.31 19.49
N THR A 79 -31.23 -0.19 18.84
CA THR A 79 -31.53 -0.16 17.39
C THR A 79 -30.30 -0.41 16.51
N LYS A 80 -29.12 -0.05 17.00
CA LYS A 80 -27.82 -0.31 16.34
C LYS A 80 -27.16 -1.60 16.82
N SER A 81 -27.65 -2.17 17.91
CA SER A 81 -27.08 -3.37 18.50
C SER A 81 -27.63 -4.59 17.80
N GLU A 82 -26.75 -5.55 17.52
CA GLU A 82 -27.06 -6.73 16.75
C GLU A 82 -26.47 -7.96 17.43
N VAL A 83 -27.16 -9.09 17.33
CA VAL A 83 -26.69 -10.38 17.87
C VAL A 83 -26.43 -11.37 16.75
N PHE A 84 -25.32 -12.10 16.88
CA PHE A 84 -24.96 -13.21 16.00
C PHE A 84 -24.89 -14.50 16.79
N PHE A 85 -25.61 -15.51 16.32
CA PHE A 85 -25.64 -16.84 16.92
C PHE A 85 -24.87 -17.87 16.08
N SER A 86 -24.21 -18.80 16.75
CA SER A 86 -23.62 -19.96 16.08
C SER A 86 -24.68 -20.82 15.37
N HIS A 87 -24.28 -21.54 14.32
CA HIS A 87 -25.19 -22.42 13.57
C HIS A 87 -25.79 -23.55 14.41
N ASN A 88 -25.19 -23.88 15.55
CA ASN A 88 -25.56 -25.03 16.37
C ASN A 88 -26.77 -24.80 17.30
N ILE A 89 -27.30 -23.57 17.34
CA ILE A 89 -28.44 -23.22 18.20
C ILE A 89 -29.74 -23.34 17.39
N CYS A 90 -30.80 -23.93 17.93
CA CYS A 90 -32.10 -24.03 17.26
C CYS A 90 -32.75 -22.63 17.08
N ARG A 91 -33.61 -22.47 16.06
CA ARG A 91 -34.25 -21.17 15.77
C ARG A 91 -35.07 -20.61 16.94
N PRO A 92 -35.92 -21.40 17.63
CA PRO A 92 -36.72 -20.89 18.75
C PRO A 92 -35.84 -20.28 19.85
N ALA A 93 -34.78 -20.98 20.25
CA ALA A 93 -33.87 -20.47 21.27
C ALA A 93 -33.15 -19.17 20.86
N ARG A 94 -32.89 -18.95 19.56
CA ARG A 94 -32.30 -17.70 19.07
C ARG A 94 -33.29 -16.54 19.17
N GLU A 95 -34.55 -16.80 18.81
CA GLU A 95 -35.63 -15.81 18.89
C GLU A 95 -35.90 -15.42 20.34
N ASP A 96 -35.95 -16.39 21.25
CA ASP A 96 -36.09 -16.15 22.70
C ASP A 96 -34.94 -15.29 23.24
N MET A 97 -33.69 -15.66 22.94
CA MET A 97 -32.51 -14.91 23.38
C MET A 97 -32.47 -13.50 22.76
N ALA A 98 -32.83 -13.34 21.48
CA ALA A 98 -32.89 -12.03 20.84
C ALA A 98 -33.99 -11.14 21.45
N CYS A 99 -35.13 -11.73 21.80
CA CYS A 99 -36.23 -11.05 22.48
C CYS A 99 -35.82 -10.53 23.86
N ILE A 100 -35.16 -11.36 24.66
CA ILE A 100 -34.63 -10.97 25.99
C ILE A 100 -33.64 -9.82 25.88
N MET A 101 -32.77 -9.84 24.86
CA MET A 101 -31.80 -8.79 24.62
C MET A 101 -32.40 -7.52 24.00
N GLY A 102 -33.57 -7.62 23.35
CA GLY A 102 -34.18 -6.51 22.63
C GLY A 102 -33.40 -6.07 21.38
N VAL A 103 -32.67 -6.98 20.72
CA VAL A 103 -31.78 -6.66 19.58
C VAL A 103 -32.13 -7.47 18.34
N HIS A 104 -31.76 -6.95 17.16
CA HIS A 104 -31.98 -7.65 15.90
C HIS A 104 -30.97 -8.78 15.69
N GLN A 105 -31.46 -9.95 15.30
CA GLN A 105 -30.61 -11.06 14.88
C GLN A 105 -30.09 -10.84 13.47
N VAL A 106 -28.77 -10.95 13.28
CA VAL A 106 -28.13 -10.80 11.97
C VAL A 106 -27.42 -12.08 11.54
N LEU A 107 -27.45 -12.38 10.23
CA LEU A 107 -26.85 -13.58 9.63
C LEU A 107 -25.35 -13.44 9.29
N GLY A 108 -24.67 -12.43 9.85
CA GLY A 108 -23.22 -12.22 9.69
C GLY A 108 -22.80 -11.18 8.64
N THR A 109 -23.66 -10.23 8.30
CA THR A 109 -23.36 -9.14 7.34
C THR A 109 -23.10 -7.78 7.99
N SER A 110 -22.99 -7.73 9.31
CA SER A 110 -22.81 -6.46 10.01
C SER A 110 -21.42 -5.86 9.81
N MET A 111 -21.33 -4.55 9.87
CA MET A 111 -20.11 -3.78 9.61
C MET A 111 -19.53 -3.30 10.93
N TYR A 112 -18.31 -3.71 11.27
CA TYR A 112 -17.55 -3.21 12.41
C TYR A 112 -16.29 -2.50 11.93
N LEU A 113 -16.08 -1.25 12.34
CA LEU A 113 -14.97 -0.40 11.87
C LEU A 113 -14.84 -0.35 10.34
N ARG A 114 -15.98 -0.41 9.64
CA ARG A 114 -16.09 -0.48 8.17
C ARG A 114 -15.57 -1.78 7.55
N LEU A 115 -15.45 -2.84 8.33
CA LEU A 115 -15.10 -4.19 7.89
C LEU A 115 -16.22 -5.19 8.25
N PRO A 116 -16.46 -6.21 7.41
CA PRO A 116 -17.47 -7.22 7.72
C PRO A 116 -17.06 -7.92 9.02
N SER A 117 -17.95 -7.93 10.00
CA SER A 117 -17.72 -8.57 11.30
C SER A 117 -17.49 -10.08 11.15
N ILE A 118 -18.12 -10.70 10.14
CA ILE A 118 -18.00 -12.13 9.85
C ILE A 118 -17.70 -12.32 8.36
N ILE A 119 -16.58 -12.98 8.09
CA ILE A 119 -16.22 -13.38 6.72
C ILE A 119 -16.84 -14.75 6.44
N GLY A 120 -18.05 -14.75 5.89
CA GLY A 120 -18.73 -15.96 5.42
C GLY A 120 -18.06 -16.64 4.21
N ARG A 121 -18.72 -17.70 3.69
CA ARG A 121 -18.22 -18.48 2.53
C ARG A 121 -18.06 -17.63 1.26
N SER A 122 -18.94 -16.66 1.04
CA SER A 122 -18.89 -15.75 -0.12
C SER A 122 -17.98 -14.54 0.15
N LYS A 123 -16.67 -14.77 0.03
CA LYS A 123 -15.66 -13.73 0.23
C LYS A 123 -15.78 -12.57 -0.76
N LYS A 124 -16.27 -12.80 -1.98
CA LYS A 124 -16.50 -11.74 -2.98
C LYS A 124 -17.62 -10.79 -2.55
N ALA A 125 -18.70 -11.31 -1.96
CA ALA A 125 -19.80 -10.49 -1.46
C ALA A 125 -19.35 -9.63 -0.26
N ASN A 126 -18.58 -10.22 0.67
CA ASN A 126 -18.11 -9.52 1.87
C ASN A 126 -17.24 -8.29 1.57
N PHE A 127 -16.57 -8.25 0.42
CA PHE A 127 -15.70 -7.15 0.03
C PHE A 127 -16.25 -6.36 -1.18
N ALA A 128 -17.48 -6.65 -1.62
CA ALA A 128 -18.14 -5.91 -2.69
C ALA A 128 -18.36 -4.44 -2.32
N PHE A 129 -18.61 -4.16 -1.03
CA PHE A 129 -18.77 -2.80 -0.50
C PHE A 129 -17.59 -1.88 -0.82
N ILE A 130 -16.36 -2.42 -0.92
CA ILE A 130 -15.17 -1.64 -1.27
C ILE A 130 -15.31 -1.08 -2.69
N LYS A 131 -15.74 -1.94 -3.62
CA LYS A 131 -15.99 -1.55 -5.01
C LYS A 131 -17.12 -0.54 -5.06
N ASP A 132 -18.20 -0.75 -4.33
CA ASP A 132 -19.33 0.18 -4.31
C ASP A 132 -18.93 1.55 -3.76
N HIS A 133 -18.11 1.59 -2.70
CA HIS A 133 -17.62 2.84 -2.13
C HIS A 133 -16.68 3.58 -3.08
N LEU A 134 -15.77 2.86 -3.74
CA LEU A 134 -14.92 3.42 -4.79
C LEU A 134 -15.74 3.93 -5.98
N LEU A 135 -16.73 3.15 -6.42
CA LEU A 135 -17.59 3.50 -7.55
C LEU A 135 -18.42 4.73 -7.23
N LYS A 136 -19.01 4.83 -6.02
CA LYS A 136 -19.73 6.03 -5.56
C LYS A 136 -18.84 7.27 -5.59
N LYS A 137 -17.59 7.18 -5.11
CA LYS A 137 -16.63 8.30 -5.17
C LYS A 137 -16.26 8.67 -6.60
N ILE A 138 -15.95 7.69 -7.44
CA ILE A 138 -15.66 7.91 -8.87
C ILE A 138 -16.85 8.58 -9.57
N ASN A 139 -18.07 8.08 -9.32
CA ASN A 139 -19.30 8.63 -9.90
C ASN A 139 -19.58 10.04 -9.43
N SER A 140 -19.30 10.37 -8.16
CA SER A 140 -19.44 11.73 -7.62
C SER A 140 -18.56 12.78 -8.33
N TRP A 141 -17.52 12.33 -9.05
CA TRP A 141 -16.62 13.19 -9.82
C TRP A 141 -16.85 13.13 -11.33
N ARG A 142 -17.78 12.30 -11.83
CA ARG A 142 -18.07 12.17 -13.27
C ARG A 142 -18.64 13.42 -13.93
N GLY A 143 -19.07 14.42 -13.16
CA GLY A 143 -19.51 15.73 -13.68
C GLY A 143 -18.48 16.84 -13.53
N ARG A 144 -17.31 16.58 -12.92
CA ARG A 144 -16.29 17.61 -12.66
C ARG A 144 -15.16 17.50 -13.67
N SER A 145 -14.82 18.60 -14.33
CA SER A 145 -13.66 18.71 -15.23
C SER A 145 -12.34 18.69 -14.45
N LEU A 146 -11.94 17.51 -13.98
CA LEU A 146 -10.68 17.32 -13.28
C LEU A 146 -9.52 17.26 -14.28
N SER A 147 -8.56 18.18 -14.11
CA SER A 147 -7.26 18.07 -14.78
C SER A 147 -6.55 16.75 -14.42
N LYS A 148 -5.61 16.29 -15.26
CA LYS A 148 -4.84 15.06 -14.99
C LYS A 148 -4.06 15.12 -13.67
N ALA A 149 -3.49 16.29 -13.34
CA ALA A 149 -2.90 16.53 -12.03
C ALA A 149 -3.92 16.39 -10.89
N GLY A 150 -5.15 16.89 -11.06
CA GLY A 150 -6.25 16.70 -10.10
C GLY A 150 -6.66 15.23 -9.96
N LYS A 151 -6.75 14.48 -11.06
CA LYS A 151 -7.01 13.02 -11.04
C LYS A 151 -5.91 12.28 -10.29
N GLU A 152 -4.64 12.70 -10.37
CA GLU A 152 -3.52 12.07 -9.65
C GLU A 152 -3.74 12.21 -8.14
N VAL A 153 -4.06 13.42 -7.70
CA VAL A 153 -4.33 13.74 -6.29
C VAL A 153 -5.53 12.94 -5.76
N MET A 154 -6.65 12.93 -6.49
CA MET A 154 -7.85 12.17 -6.08
C MET A 154 -7.58 10.67 -6.01
N THR A 155 -6.80 10.14 -6.97
CA THR A 155 -6.43 8.72 -6.99
C THR A 155 -5.61 8.35 -5.75
N LYS A 156 -4.61 9.17 -5.41
CA LYS A 156 -3.71 8.89 -4.28
C LYS A 156 -4.35 9.11 -2.92
N LEU A 157 -4.99 10.26 -2.73
CA LEU A 157 -5.45 10.69 -1.40
C LEU A 157 -6.81 10.08 -1.03
N VAL A 158 -7.64 9.76 -2.01
CA VAL A 158 -9.01 9.28 -1.75
C VAL A 158 -9.16 7.83 -2.19
N LEU A 159 -8.93 7.53 -3.47
CA LEU A 159 -9.24 6.20 -4.01
C LEU A 159 -8.28 5.12 -3.51
N GLN A 160 -7.00 5.42 -3.33
CA GLN A 160 -6.02 4.48 -2.76
C GLN A 160 -6.11 4.39 -1.23
N ALA A 161 -6.59 5.45 -0.56
CA ALA A 161 -6.73 5.46 0.90
C ALA A 161 -7.81 4.47 1.39
N ILE A 162 -8.93 4.36 0.68
CA ILE A 162 -10.03 3.44 1.03
C ILE A 162 -9.55 1.98 1.16
N PRO A 163 -8.97 1.36 0.11
CA PRO A 163 -8.50 -0.01 0.21
C PRO A 163 -7.25 -0.10 1.10
N SER A 164 -6.42 0.94 1.24
CA SER A 164 -5.27 0.91 2.16
C SER A 164 -5.68 0.80 3.63
N TYR A 165 -6.75 1.47 4.04
CA TYR A 165 -7.33 1.34 5.39
C TYR A 165 -7.83 -0.08 5.62
N ILE A 166 -8.54 -0.66 4.65
CA ILE A 166 -9.05 -2.03 4.76
C ILE A 166 -7.90 -3.05 4.79
N MET A 167 -6.85 -2.80 4.00
CA MET A 167 -5.66 -3.65 3.93
C MET A 167 -4.83 -3.63 5.21
N SER A 168 -4.89 -2.57 6.04
CA SER A 168 -4.15 -2.56 7.30
C SER A 168 -4.69 -3.61 8.26
N ASP A 169 -6.00 -3.85 8.23
CA ASP A 169 -6.71 -4.64 9.23
C ASP A 169 -7.18 -5.99 8.68
N SER A 170 -7.35 -6.10 7.36
CA SER A 170 -7.87 -7.29 6.69
C SER A 170 -7.14 -7.58 5.38
N VAL A 171 -7.07 -8.85 5.03
CA VAL A 171 -6.51 -9.27 3.76
C VAL A 171 -7.56 -9.09 2.66
N ILE A 172 -7.24 -8.34 1.61
CA ILE A 172 -8.10 -8.25 0.42
C ILE A 172 -7.77 -9.39 -0.55
N LEU A 173 -8.81 -9.99 -1.15
CA LEU A 173 -8.65 -11.00 -2.19
C LEU A 173 -7.98 -10.45 -3.46
N ASP A 174 -7.11 -11.24 -4.07
CA ASP A 174 -6.42 -10.90 -5.33
C ASP A 174 -7.40 -10.52 -6.46
N ASP A 175 -8.53 -11.22 -6.58
CA ASP A 175 -9.59 -10.90 -7.56
C ASP A 175 -10.16 -9.49 -7.36
N ILE A 176 -10.40 -9.11 -6.11
CA ILE A 176 -10.96 -7.80 -5.77
C ILE A 176 -9.91 -6.72 -6.00
N MET A 177 -8.65 -7.03 -5.76
CA MET A 177 -7.56 -6.13 -6.10
C MET A 177 -7.47 -5.89 -7.60
N LYS A 178 -7.63 -6.92 -8.43
CA LYS A 178 -7.69 -6.78 -9.90
C LYS A 178 -8.84 -5.89 -10.32
N ASP A 179 -10.01 -6.06 -9.71
CA ASP A 179 -11.18 -5.21 -9.99
C ASP A 179 -10.96 -3.75 -9.55
N ILE A 180 -10.38 -3.52 -8.37
CA ILE A 180 -10.01 -2.18 -7.89
C ILE A 180 -9.02 -1.54 -8.86
N LYS A 181 -7.96 -2.26 -9.25
CA LYS A 181 -6.99 -1.78 -10.25
C LYS A 181 -7.69 -1.40 -11.55
N LYS A 182 -8.61 -2.22 -12.04
CA LYS A 182 -9.40 -1.92 -13.25
C LYS A 182 -10.21 -0.64 -13.08
N MET A 183 -10.88 -0.46 -11.94
CA MET A 183 -11.64 0.77 -11.64
C MET A 183 -10.75 2.02 -11.57
N LEU A 184 -9.60 1.93 -10.90
CA LEU A 184 -8.64 3.03 -10.80
C LEU A 184 -8.06 3.38 -12.19
N ASN A 185 -7.73 2.36 -12.99
CA ASN A 185 -7.21 2.54 -14.33
C ASN A 185 -8.26 3.18 -15.27
N CYS A 186 -9.52 2.75 -15.17
CA CYS A 186 -10.65 3.38 -15.85
C CYS A 186 -10.86 4.83 -15.42
N PHE A 187 -10.77 5.15 -14.13
CA PHE A 187 -10.89 6.54 -13.65
C PHE A 187 -9.75 7.44 -14.16
N TRP A 188 -8.52 6.91 -14.13
CA TRP A 188 -7.32 7.61 -14.56
C TRP A 188 -7.31 7.93 -16.05
N TRP A 189 -7.56 6.93 -16.90
CA TRP A 189 -7.55 7.08 -18.35
C TRP A 189 -8.89 7.51 -18.96
N GLY A 190 -10.01 7.28 -18.26
CA GLY A 190 -11.35 7.63 -18.72
C GLY A 190 -11.59 9.12 -18.90
N GLY A 191 -12.56 9.43 -19.75
CA GLY A 191 -13.03 10.79 -20.04
C GLY A 191 -13.91 11.36 -18.93
N ILE A 192 -14.46 12.56 -19.16
CA ILE A 192 -15.38 13.23 -18.23
C ILE A 192 -16.69 12.44 -18.15
N ASN A 193 -17.27 12.08 -19.30
CA ASN A 193 -18.57 11.41 -19.38
C ASN A 193 -18.50 9.89 -19.55
N THR A 194 -17.32 9.31 -19.81
CA THR A 194 -17.17 7.88 -20.13
C THR A 194 -16.05 7.23 -19.33
N ASN A 195 -16.30 6.01 -18.84
CA ASN A 195 -15.27 5.12 -18.26
C ASN A 195 -14.35 4.49 -19.34
N LYS A 196 -14.57 4.86 -20.60
CA LYS A 196 -13.82 4.36 -21.74
C LYS A 196 -12.77 5.41 -22.11
N GLY A 197 -11.51 5.02 -22.07
CA GLY A 197 -10.38 5.84 -22.49
C GLY A 197 -9.25 4.92 -22.92
N VAL A 198 -8.44 5.37 -23.88
CA VAL A 198 -7.27 4.63 -24.33
C VAL A 198 -6.30 4.50 -23.15
N MET A 199 -5.90 3.26 -22.86
CA MET A 199 -4.90 2.97 -21.84
C MET A 199 -3.51 3.16 -22.43
N TRP A 200 -2.98 4.38 -22.33
CA TRP A 200 -1.67 4.73 -22.87
C TRP A 200 -0.50 4.06 -22.16
N LEU A 201 -0.68 3.71 -20.88
CA LEU A 201 0.35 3.07 -20.08
C LEU A 201 -0.26 2.00 -19.17
N ALA A 202 0.48 0.88 -19.04
CA ALA A 202 0.18 -0.17 -18.08
C ALA A 202 0.19 0.39 -16.63
N TRP A 203 -0.72 -0.11 -15.79
CA TRP A 203 -0.85 0.34 -14.40
C TRP A 203 0.44 0.09 -13.62
N GLU A 204 1.14 -0.99 -13.93
CA GLU A 204 2.44 -1.37 -13.39
C GLU A 204 3.50 -0.29 -13.57
N LYS A 205 3.52 0.36 -14.73
CA LYS A 205 4.45 1.46 -15.02
C LYS A 205 4.09 2.75 -14.25
N LEU A 206 2.79 2.98 -13.98
CA LEU A 206 2.34 4.14 -13.19
C LEU A 206 2.67 4.02 -11.69
N MET A 207 2.92 2.81 -11.20
CA MET A 207 3.21 2.57 -9.79
C MET A 207 4.61 3.01 -9.35
N TYR A 208 5.56 3.08 -10.28
CA TYR A 208 6.93 3.53 -10.00
C TYR A 208 6.98 4.96 -9.47
N SER A 209 8.05 5.32 -8.77
CA SER A 209 8.19 6.66 -8.22
C SER A 209 8.30 7.70 -9.34
N LYS A 210 8.03 8.97 -9.01
CA LYS A 210 8.24 10.09 -9.94
C LYS A 210 9.69 10.19 -10.42
N LYS A 211 10.65 9.75 -9.61
CA LYS A 211 12.08 9.69 -9.96
C LYS A 211 12.43 8.57 -10.95
N GLU A 212 11.53 7.61 -11.15
CA GLU A 212 11.70 6.45 -12.03
C GLU A 212 10.72 6.49 -13.21
N GLY A 213 10.08 7.63 -13.46
CA GLY A 213 9.15 7.82 -14.57
C GLY A 213 7.70 7.39 -14.33
N GLY A 214 7.37 6.89 -13.14
CA GLY A 214 6.00 6.61 -12.75
C GLY A 214 5.30 7.79 -12.08
N LEU A 215 4.09 7.55 -11.59
CA LEU A 215 3.33 8.53 -10.81
C LEU A 215 3.27 8.20 -9.32
N GLY A 216 3.81 7.07 -8.88
CA GLY A 216 3.81 6.65 -7.48
C GLY A 216 2.43 6.18 -7.01
N PHE A 217 1.64 5.59 -7.92
CA PHE A 217 0.44 4.86 -7.54
C PHE A 217 0.81 3.58 -6.77
N ARG A 218 -0.08 3.14 -5.87
CA ARG A 218 0.24 2.11 -4.89
C ARG A 218 -0.76 0.95 -4.95
N ASP A 219 -0.22 -0.23 -4.66
CA ASP A 219 -0.94 -1.48 -4.45
C ASP A 219 -0.24 -2.18 -3.28
N PHE A 220 -0.79 -2.01 -2.07
CA PHE A 220 -0.13 -2.36 -0.82
C PHE A 220 -0.54 -3.70 -0.22
N ASN A 221 -1.25 -4.55 -0.97
CA ASN A 221 -1.91 -5.71 -0.37
C ASN A 221 -0.94 -6.60 0.40
N MET A 222 0.16 -7.00 -0.25
CA MET A 222 1.13 -7.88 0.40
C MET A 222 2.03 -7.16 1.42
N ASP A 223 2.33 -5.88 1.24
CA ASP A 223 3.17 -5.11 2.18
C ASP A 223 2.50 -4.88 3.53
N MET A 224 1.19 -4.64 3.52
CA MET A 224 0.43 -4.49 4.77
C MET A 224 0.30 -5.82 5.51
N VAL A 225 0.10 -6.93 4.78
CA VAL A 225 0.04 -8.27 5.38
C VAL A 225 1.41 -8.68 5.94
N THR A 226 2.48 -8.35 5.22
CA THR A 226 3.88 -8.57 5.67
C THR A 226 4.14 -7.80 6.97
N LYS A 227 3.62 -6.58 7.11
CA LYS A 227 3.67 -5.82 8.39
C LYS A 227 3.02 -6.59 9.55
N GLN A 228 1.85 -7.19 9.31
CA GLN A 228 1.16 -7.95 10.35
C GLN A 228 1.93 -9.22 10.73
N GLY A 229 2.49 -9.93 9.76
CA GLY A 229 3.38 -11.05 10.03
C GLY A 229 4.62 -10.65 10.84
N PHE A 230 5.22 -9.49 10.53
CA PHE A 230 6.34 -8.93 11.30
C PHE A 230 5.95 -8.61 12.75
N HIS A 231 4.78 -8.00 12.98
CA HIS A 231 4.27 -7.74 14.33
C HIS A 231 4.01 -9.02 15.12
N MET A 232 3.51 -10.08 14.48
CA MET A 232 3.28 -11.36 15.15
C MET A 232 4.59 -12.00 15.66
N MET A 233 5.70 -11.73 14.99
CA MET A 233 7.03 -12.21 15.38
C MET A 233 7.66 -11.34 16.47
N THR A 234 7.61 -10.01 16.32
CA THR A 234 8.24 -9.06 17.24
C THR A 234 7.44 -8.82 18.53
N LYS A 235 6.12 -9.01 18.50
CA LYS A 235 5.22 -8.75 19.63
C LYS A 235 4.42 -10.01 19.99
N PRO A 236 5.05 -11.03 20.62
CA PRO A 236 4.39 -12.30 20.95
C PRO A 236 3.30 -12.15 22.02
N LYS A 237 3.35 -11.09 22.84
CA LYS A 237 2.38 -10.83 23.92
C LYS A 237 1.01 -10.34 23.44
N MET A 238 0.91 -9.82 22.20
CA MET A 238 -0.36 -9.33 21.64
C MET A 238 -1.40 -10.46 21.56
N LEU A 239 -2.67 -10.13 21.79
CA LEU A 239 -3.77 -11.10 21.74
C LEU A 239 -3.81 -11.86 20.41
N VAL A 240 -3.68 -11.14 19.29
CA VAL A 240 -3.65 -11.71 17.94
C VAL A 240 -2.49 -12.71 17.79
N SER A 241 -1.27 -12.33 18.21
CA SER A 241 -0.10 -13.20 18.16
C SER A 241 -0.29 -14.49 18.96
N LYS A 242 -0.85 -14.39 20.19
CA LYS A 242 -1.15 -15.55 21.06
C LYS A 242 -2.18 -16.48 20.41
N VAL A 243 -3.27 -15.93 19.88
CA VAL A 243 -4.36 -16.70 19.25
C VAL A 243 -3.86 -17.42 18.00
N PHE A 244 -3.13 -16.73 17.12
CA PHE A 244 -2.61 -17.33 15.89
C PHE A 244 -1.51 -18.36 16.16
N LYS A 245 -0.60 -18.11 17.12
CA LYS A 245 0.43 -19.07 17.52
C LYS A 245 -0.20 -20.36 18.03
N ALA A 246 -1.14 -20.28 18.98
CA ALA A 246 -1.79 -21.45 19.54
C ALA A 246 -2.60 -22.25 18.50
N ARG A 247 -3.20 -21.58 17.51
CA ARG A 247 -4.00 -22.23 16.46
C ARG A 247 -3.17 -22.86 15.34
N TYR A 248 -2.15 -22.16 14.84
CA TYR A 248 -1.50 -22.53 13.57
C TYR A 248 -0.05 -22.99 13.72
N TYR A 249 0.67 -22.52 14.73
CA TYR A 249 2.08 -22.86 14.95
C TYR A 249 2.41 -23.00 16.45
N PRO A 250 1.75 -23.93 17.17
CA PRO A 250 1.91 -24.02 18.62
C PRO A 250 3.33 -24.44 19.05
N ARG A 251 4.00 -25.25 18.21
CA ARG A 251 5.33 -25.85 18.47
C ARG A 251 6.44 -25.33 17.56
N SER A 252 6.15 -24.39 16.65
CA SER A 252 7.12 -23.90 15.66
C SER A 252 7.16 -22.38 15.62
N SER A 253 8.12 -21.83 14.86
CA SER A 253 8.17 -20.40 14.56
C SER A 253 7.23 -20.04 13.40
N PHE A 254 6.88 -18.76 13.28
CA PHE A 254 6.07 -18.26 12.15
C PHE A 254 6.77 -18.44 10.80
N LEU A 255 8.11 -18.41 10.78
CA LEU A 255 8.91 -18.55 9.56
C LEU A 255 9.08 -20.00 9.10
N GLU A 256 8.86 -21.00 9.95
CA GLU A 256 9.06 -22.41 9.59
C GLU A 256 7.73 -23.17 9.38
N VAL A 257 6.62 -22.58 9.80
CA VAL A 257 5.33 -23.25 9.79
C VAL A 257 4.88 -23.64 8.37
N SER A 258 4.34 -24.86 8.23
CA SER A 258 3.61 -25.29 7.04
C SER A 258 2.17 -24.74 7.03
N LEU A 259 1.48 -24.82 5.89
CA LEU A 259 0.15 -24.23 5.78
C LEU A 259 -0.90 -24.91 6.68
N GLY A 260 -0.72 -26.21 6.97
CA GLY A 260 -1.66 -27.05 7.71
C GLY A 260 -2.89 -27.48 6.89
N ASN A 261 -3.73 -28.35 7.49
CA ASN A 261 -4.83 -29.03 6.79
C ASN A 261 -6.12 -28.20 6.65
N ASN A 262 -6.40 -27.27 7.58
CA ASN A 262 -7.58 -26.40 7.51
C ASN A 262 -7.25 -24.91 7.75
N PRO A 263 -6.50 -24.28 6.83
CA PRO A 263 -6.08 -22.90 6.99
C PRO A 263 -7.24 -21.93 6.74
N SER A 264 -7.43 -20.97 7.65
CA SER A 264 -8.39 -19.86 7.43
C SER A 264 -7.91 -18.96 6.29
N PHE A 265 -8.81 -18.14 5.74
CA PHE A 265 -8.46 -17.22 4.67
C PHE A 265 -7.35 -16.23 5.09
N VAL A 266 -7.49 -15.63 6.28
CA VAL A 266 -6.49 -14.71 6.83
C VAL A 266 -5.15 -15.41 7.03
N TRP A 267 -5.17 -16.64 7.55
CA TRP A 267 -3.95 -17.43 7.73
C TRP A 267 -3.23 -17.74 6.43
N ARG A 268 -3.93 -18.11 5.35
CA ARG A 268 -3.29 -18.40 4.05
C ARG A 268 -2.48 -17.21 3.56
N THR A 269 -2.97 -16.01 3.75
CA THR A 269 -2.32 -14.82 3.23
C THR A 269 -1.21 -14.32 4.15
N LEU A 270 -1.38 -14.40 5.47
CA LEU A 270 -0.27 -14.23 6.42
C LEU A 270 0.85 -15.24 6.12
N TRP A 271 0.51 -16.50 5.88
CA TRP A 271 1.47 -17.54 5.51
C TRP A 271 2.17 -17.23 4.18
N ARG A 272 1.47 -16.71 3.17
CA ARG A 272 2.11 -16.24 1.91
C ARG A 272 3.13 -15.12 2.16
N SER A 273 2.86 -14.22 3.11
CA SER A 273 3.78 -13.11 3.44
C SER A 273 5.11 -13.56 4.04
N ARG A 274 5.17 -14.79 4.58
CA ARG A 274 6.38 -15.42 5.14
C ARG A 274 7.57 -15.36 4.18
N LYS A 275 7.34 -15.66 2.89
CA LYS A 275 8.40 -15.62 1.86
C LYS A 275 9.07 -14.25 1.80
N PHE A 276 8.29 -13.19 1.96
CA PHE A 276 8.78 -11.81 1.92
C PHE A 276 9.46 -11.40 3.23
N LEU A 277 8.95 -11.88 4.36
CA LEU A 277 9.61 -11.70 5.66
C LEU A 277 10.97 -12.38 5.71
N THR A 278 11.10 -13.59 5.15
CA THR A 278 12.41 -14.27 5.06
C THR A 278 13.41 -13.49 4.20
N LEU A 279 12.94 -12.71 3.22
CA LEU A 279 13.79 -11.87 2.39
C LEU A 279 14.17 -10.55 3.07
N GLY A 280 13.27 -9.93 3.83
CA GLY A 280 13.47 -8.58 4.39
C GLY A 280 13.81 -8.52 5.89
N CYS A 281 13.66 -9.61 6.63
CA CYS A 281 14.01 -9.66 8.05
C CYS A 281 15.42 -10.21 8.25
N ARG A 282 16.06 -9.74 9.32
CA ARG A 282 17.26 -10.34 9.89
C ARG A 282 17.11 -10.51 11.40
N TRP A 283 17.86 -11.41 12.00
CA TRP A 283 17.98 -11.49 13.45
C TRP A 283 18.96 -10.44 13.97
N SER A 284 18.57 -9.77 15.05
CA SER A 284 19.44 -9.03 15.95
C SER A 284 19.83 -9.95 17.10
N ILE A 285 21.12 -10.00 17.38
CA ILE A 285 21.76 -11.02 18.20
C ILE A 285 21.79 -10.57 19.66
N GLY A 286 21.20 -11.37 20.56
CA GLY A 286 21.21 -11.15 22.00
C GLY A 286 21.77 -12.35 22.77
N ASP A 287 20.90 -13.35 23.02
CA ASP A 287 21.19 -14.54 23.83
C ASP A 287 21.81 -15.68 23.01
N VAL A 288 21.81 -15.59 21.66
CA VAL A 288 22.53 -16.46 20.69
C VAL A 288 22.22 -17.96 20.71
N SER A 289 21.51 -18.46 21.73
CA SER A 289 21.24 -19.87 21.98
C SER A 289 20.29 -20.52 20.96
N ARG A 290 19.53 -19.71 20.20
CA ARG A 290 18.46 -20.18 19.30
C ARG A 290 18.76 -19.97 17.81
N ILE A 291 19.76 -19.16 17.48
CA ILE A 291 20.05 -18.80 16.09
C ILE A 291 21.05 -19.80 15.52
N LYS A 292 20.63 -20.53 14.49
CA LYS A 292 21.51 -21.40 13.70
C LYS A 292 22.25 -20.57 12.66
N VAL A 293 23.58 -20.72 12.62
CA VAL A 293 24.47 -19.89 11.79
C VAL A 293 24.10 -19.94 10.31
N MET A 294 23.74 -21.12 9.79
CA MET A 294 23.59 -21.37 8.34
C MET A 294 22.14 -21.28 7.83
N SER A 295 21.13 -21.48 8.70
CA SER A 295 19.72 -21.53 8.26
C SER A 295 18.99 -20.20 8.39
N GLU A 296 19.46 -19.31 9.26
CA GLU A 296 18.77 -18.07 9.60
C GLU A 296 19.46 -16.81 9.06
N PRO A 297 18.72 -15.79 8.62
CA PRO A 297 19.30 -14.55 8.13
C PRO A 297 19.70 -13.65 9.30
N TRP A 298 20.96 -13.62 9.71
CA TRP A 298 21.44 -12.72 10.78
C TRP A 298 22.54 -11.74 10.32
N LEU A 299 23.15 -11.98 9.16
CA LEU A 299 24.21 -11.14 8.60
C LEU A 299 23.69 -9.89 7.87
N ARG A 300 24.48 -8.81 7.92
CA ARG A 300 24.12 -7.50 7.33
C ARG A 300 24.42 -7.41 5.82
N GLY A 301 25.18 -8.36 5.26
CA GLY A 301 25.61 -8.42 3.86
C GLY A 301 25.11 -9.67 3.12
N MET A 302 24.71 -9.46 1.86
CA MET A 302 24.31 -10.43 0.82
C MET A 302 23.11 -11.37 1.07
N ASN A 303 22.33 -11.56 0.01
CA ASN A 303 21.30 -12.59 -0.08
C ASN A 303 21.97 -13.99 -0.08
N LYS A 304 21.26 -14.98 0.46
CA LYS A 304 21.50 -16.44 0.61
C LYS A 304 22.26 -17.23 -0.49
N VAL A 305 22.88 -16.61 -1.49
CA VAL A 305 23.57 -17.30 -2.58
C VAL A 305 24.93 -17.79 -2.08
N ALA A 306 24.93 -19.03 -1.59
CA ALA A 306 26.10 -19.85 -1.30
C ALA A 306 27.04 -19.34 -0.18
N TRP A 307 26.74 -19.75 1.07
CA TRP A 307 27.78 -19.89 2.08
C TRP A 307 28.71 -21.03 1.66
N GLU A 308 29.74 -20.73 0.88
CA GLU A 308 30.80 -21.71 0.58
C GLU A 308 31.62 -21.93 1.86
N VAL A 309 31.37 -23.05 2.54
CA VAL A 309 32.15 -23.45 3.71
C VAL A 309 33.47 -24.02 3.23
N LEU A 310 34.58 -23.42 3.66
CA LEU A 310 35.88 -24.07 3.54
C LEU A 310 35.94 -25.20 4.58
N LYS A 311 36.05 -26.43 4.10
CA LYS A 311 36.38 -27.67 4.84
C LYS A 311 35.22 -28.32 5.61
N GLY A 312 34.54 -29.26 4.95
CA GLY A 312 34.35 -30.66 5.40
C GLY A 312 33.68 -30.99 6.74
N LYS A 313 33.35 -30.04 7.62
CA LYS A 313 32.55 -30.27 8.83
C LYS A 313 31.08 -30.03 8.50
N CYS A 314 30.18 -30.84 9.08
CA CYS A 314 28.73 -30.57 9.05
C CYS A 314 28.41 -29.30 9.86
N VAL A 315 28.59 -28.13 9.25
CA VAL A 315 28.36 -26.80 9.87
C VAL A 315 26.86 -26.44 9.97
N TYR A 316 25.97 -27.33 9.51
CA TYR A 316 24.53 -27.08 9.48
C TYR A 316 23.85 -27.00 10.86
N ASP A 317 24.49 -27.49 11.94
CA ASP A 317 23.95 -27.47 13.30
C ASP A 317 24.75 -26.60 14.29
N ILE A 318 25.65 -25.75 13.80
CA ILE A 318 26.36 -24.79 14.66
C ILE A 318 25.42 -23.62 15.01
N ASN A 319 25.20 -23.43 16.32
CA ASN A 319 24.54 -22.24 16.84
C ASN A 319 25.52 -21.06 16.89
N VAL A 320 25.01 -19.84 16.78
CA VAL A 320 25.83 -18.61 16.84
C VAL A 320 26.58 -18.50 18.17
N ASP A 321 26.06 -19.08 19.24
CA ASP A 321 26.72 -19.12 20.55
C ASP A 321 28.06 -19.87 20.54
N ASN A 322 28.20 -20.90 19.70
CA ASN A 322 29.46 -21.65 19.57
C ASN A 322 30.58 -20.83 18.92
N VAL A 323 30.26 -19.67 18.34
CA VAL A 323 31.20 -18.82 17.60
C VAL A 323 31.49 -17.52 18.38
N ARG A 324 30.98 -17.45 19.62
CA ARG A 324 31.14 -16.34 20.56
C ARG A 324 32.03 -16.77 21.73
N LEU A 325 32.81 -15.85 22.27
CA LEU A 325 33.56 -16.09 23.50
C LEU A 325 32.59 -16.36 24.67
N THR A 326 32.83 -17.43 25.42
CA THR A 326 31.89 -17.97 26.44
C THR A 326 31.58 -16.99 27.58
N ASN A 327 32.43 -15.98 27.80
CA ASN A 327 32.34 -15.05 28.93
C ASN A 327 32.18 -13.57 28.54
N VAL A 328 32.22 -13.23 27.23
CA VAL A 328 32.15 -11.84 26.75
C VAL A 328 31.24 -11.78 25.52
N LYS A 329 30.42 -10.73 25.36
CA LYS A 329 29.67 -10.44 24.13
C LYS A 329 30.60 -10.01 22.98
N GLN A 330 31.57 -10.85 22.64
CA GLN A 330 32.56 -10.65 21.58
C GLN A 330 32.70 -11.93 20.75
N TRP A 331 32.95 -11.74 19.46
CA TRP A 331 33.17 -12.80 18.50
C TRP A 331 34.50 -13.52 18.74
N ASP A 332 34.53 -14.86 18.63
CA ASP A 332 35.80 -15.60 18.59
C ASP A 332 36.41 -15.48 17.19
N VAL A 333 37.35 -14.53 17.04
CA VAL A 333 37.98 -14.21 15.76
C VAL A 333 38.74 -15.40 15.17
N GLN A 334 39.30 -16.28 16.01
CA GLN A 334 40.08 -17.44 15.55
C GLN A 334 39.15 -18.52 15.03
N GLU A 335 38.12 -18.88 15.80
CA GLU A 335 37.15 -19.89 15.40
C GLU A 335 36.35 -19.49 14.14
N ILE A 336 35.99 -18.21 14.02
CA ILE A 336 35.31 -17.68 12.82
C ILE A 336 36.19 -17.84 11.57
N ARG A 337 37.48 -17.51 11.67
CA ARG A 337 38.40 -17.55 10.52
C ARG A 337 38.78 -18.98 10.12
N ASP A 338 38.72 -19.92 11.06
CA ASP A 338 38.98 -21.34 10.80
C ASP A 338 37.79 -22.06 10.16
N VAL A 339 36.56 -21.60 10.43
CA VAL A 339 35.31 -22.22 9.95
C VAL A 339 34.78 -21.59 8.66
N PHE A 340 34.95 -20.28 8.47
CA PHE A 340 34.33 -19.54 7.34
C PHE A 340 35.37 -19.01 6.35
N THR A 341 34.96 -18.82 5.09
CA THR A 341 35.76 -18.09 4.10
C THR A 341 36.04 -16.66 4.55
N HIS A 342 37.13 -16.07 4.06
CA HIS A 342 37.58 -14.75 4.49
C HIS A 342 36.48 -13.66 4.35
N ASP A 343 35.70 -13.71 3.27
CA ASP A 343 34.61 -12.76 3.03
C ASP A 343 33.46 -12.91 4.04
N VAL A 344 33.05 -14.15 4.31
CA VAL A 344 31.98 -14.47 5.27
C VAL A 344 32.43 -14.15 6.70
N ALA A 345 33.66 -14.51 7.07
CA ALA A 345 34.27 -14.19 8.36
C ALA A 345 34.29 -12.68 8.61
N ASN A 346 34.70 -11.88 7.61
CA ASN A 346 34.70 -10.42 7.72
C ASN A 346 33.28 -9.86 7.88
N ASP A 347 32.28 -10.44 7.23
CA ASP A 347 30.89 -10.01 7.38
C ASP A 347 30.29 -10.40 8.74
N ILE A 348 30.69 -11.54 9.31
CA ILE A 348 30.35 -11.95 10.68
C ILE A 348 30.93 -10.95 11.69
N LEU A 349 32.22 -10.64 11.56
CA LEU A 349 32.91 -9.71 12.48
C LEU A 349 32.35 -8.28 12.43
N LYS A 350 31.71 -7.88 11.32
CA LYS A 350 31.03 -6.58 11.19
C LYS A 350 29.69 -6.52 11.94
N VAL A 351 29.15 -7.64 12.41
CA VAL A 351 27.88 -7.64 13.17
C VAL A 351 28.15 -7.16 14.59
N PRO A 352 27.60 -6.01 15.02
CA PRO A 352 27.81 -5.53 16.37
C PRO A 352 27.03 -6.40 17.37
N LEU A 353 27.72 -6.88 18.40
CA LEU A 353 27.11 -7.48 19.58
C LEU A 353 26.86 -6.37 20.60
N LEU A 354 25.62 -5.91 20.70
CA LEU A 354 25.24 -4.85 21.61
C LEU A 354 24.96 -5.41 23.01
N GLU A 355 25.53 -4.81 24.05
CA GLU A 355 25.29 -5.23 25.44
C GLU A 355 23.83 -5.08 25.83
N ASP A 356 23.18 -3.99 25.38
CA ASP A 356 21.76 -3.66 25.63
C ASP A 356 20.75 -4.66 25.06
N VAL A 357 21.14 -5.49 24.08
CA VAL A 357 20.25 -6.47 23.45
C VAL A 357 20.31 -7.77 24.24
N LEU A 358 19.37 -7.96 25.17
CA LEU A 358 19.34 -9.13 26.05
C LEU A 358 18.72 -10.37 25.39
N GLU A 359 17.74 -10.19 24.50
CA GLU A 359 17.03 -11.28 23.82
C GLU A 359 17.18 -11.19 22.30
N ASP A 360 17.21 -12.35 21.64
CA ASP A 360 17.21 -12.43 20.17
C ASP A 360 15.90 -11.84 19.62
N SER A 361 16.01 -10.89 18.69
CA SER A 361 14.84 -10.22 18.12
C SER A 361 14.92 -10.08 16.61
N MET A 362 13.77 -10.14 15.94
CA MET A 362 13.71 -9.96 14.49
C MET A 362 13.61 -8.50 14.12
N VAL A 363 14.52 -8.04 13.26
CA VAL A 363 14.61 -6.66 12.80
C VAL A 363 14.47 -6.56 11.27
N TRP A 364 14.04 -5.39 10.81
CA TRP A 364 13.84 -5.13 9.39
C TRP A 364 15.11 -4.59 8.74
N LYS A 365 15.66 -5.29 7.74
CA LYS A 365 17.00 -5.00 7.20
C LYS A 365 17.07 -3.77 6.27
N GLU A 366 15.94 -3.38 5.68
CA GLU A 366 15.87 -2.30 4.69
C GLU A 366 15.80 -0.89 5.30
N GLU A 367 15.68 -0.77 6.62
CA GLU A 367 15.61 0.52 7.31
C GLU A 367 16.73 0.63 8.35
N GLN A 368 17.36 1.80 8.42
CA GLN A 368 18.47 2.05 9.37
C GLN A 368 18.03 1.95 10.84
N ASN A 369 16.79 2.29 11.13
CA ASN A 369 16.23 2.20 12.48
C ASN A 369 15.70 0.81 12.82
N GLU A 370 15.90 -0.19 11.95
CA GLU A 370 15.53 -1.59 12.18
C GLU A 370 14.01 -1.85 12.37
N VAL A 371 13.18 -0.82 12.19
CA VAL A 371 11.72 -0.90 12.31
C VAL A 371 11.09 -1.11 10.94
N TYR A 372 10.15 -2.04 10.87
CA TYR A 372 9.39 -2.30 9.65
C TYR A 372 8.63 -1.06 9.16
N ARG A 373 8.87 -0.66 7.91
CA ARG A 373 8.06 0.33 7.19
C ARG A 373 7.43 -0.30 5.95
N VAL A 374 6.14 -0.03 5.76
CA VAL A 374 5.40 -0.50 4.56
C VAL A 374 6.06 0.01 3.27
N LYS A 375 6.62 1.22 3.30
CA LYS A 375 7.29 1.82 2.14
C LYS A 375 8.52 1.01 1.72
N SER A 376 9.39 0.60 2.64
CA SER A 376 10.57 -0.20 2.29
C SER A 376 10.21 -1.61 1.88
N SER A 377 9.26 -2.26 2.56
CA SER A 377 8.69 -3.53 2.08
C SER A 377 8.18 -3.44 0.66
N TYR A 378 7.44 -2.39 0.32
CA TYR A 378 6.89 -2.21 -1.03
C TYR A 378 7.99 -2.21 -2.10
N TRP A 379 9.08 -1.48 -1.87
CA TRP A 379 10.20 -1.45 -2.80
C TRP A 379 10.95 -2.78 -2.86
N LEU A 380 11.10 -3.46 -1.71
CA LEU A 380 11.69 -4.79 -1.64
C LEU A 380 10.86 -5.79 -2.46
N LEU A 381 9.54 -5.86 -2.25
CA LEU A 381 8.63 -6.73 -3.01
C LEU A 381 8.71 -6.48 -4.51
N ARG A 382 8.73 -5.20 -4.91
CA ARG A 382 8.80 -4.81 -6.33
C ARG A 382 10.11 -5.23 -6.97
N SER A 383 11.21 -5.16 -6.22
CA SER A 383 12.54 -5.57 -6.70
C SER A 383 12.59 -7.03 -7.12
N PHE A 384 11.78 -7.89 -6.48
CA PHE A 384 11.70 -9.32 -6.78
C PHE A 384 10.60 -9.69 -7.79
N GLN A 385 9.52 -8.91 -7.89
CA GLN A 385 8.37 -9.24 -8.75
C GLN A 385 8.51 -8.76 -10.20
N THR A 386 9.35 -7.76 -10.45
CA THR A 386 9.47 -7.15 -11.77
C THR A 386 10.90 -7.27 -12.24
N ASN A 387 11.13 -7.83 -13.43
CA ASN A 387 12.40 -7.63 -14.13
C ASN A 387 12.60 -6.11 -14.25
N ARG A 388 13.43 -5.53 -13.36
CA ARG A 388 13.67 -4.08 -13.25
C ARG A 388 13.97 -3.44 -14.61
N LEU A 389 14.54 -4.22 -15.52
CA LEU A 389 14.95 -3.83 -16.87
C LEU A 389 13.78 -3.51 -17.83
N ILE A 390 12.57 -4.05 -17.61
CA ILE A 390 11.47 -3.94 -18.59
C ILE A 390 10.60 -2.69 -18.37
N CYS A 391 10.66 -2.07 -17.18
CA CYS A 391 9.73 -0.99 -16.80
C CYS A 391 10.39 0.33 -16.41
N ARG A 392 11.70 0.35 -16.12
CA ARG A 392 12.42 1.59 -15.83
C ARG A 392 12.84 2.21 -17.17
N GLU A 393 12.31 3.40 -17.44
CA GLU A 393 12.83 4.21 -18.55
C GLU A 393 13.95 5.07 -17.98
N GLU A 394 15.12 4.99 -18.62
CA GLU A 394 16.26 5.86 -18.35
C GLU A 394 15.89 7.30 -18.71
N GLY A 395 16.13 8.22 -17.79
CA GLY A 395 15.80 9.64 -17.97
C GLY A 395 15.96 10.43 -16.67
N ASP A 396 16.30 11.71 -16.79
CA ASP A 396 16.37 12.62 -15.65
C ASP A 396 14.97 13.15 -15.28
N TRP A 397 14.18 12.26 -14.68
CA TRP A 397 12.85 12.59 -14.18
C TRP A 397 12.89 13.62 -13.05
N GLY A 398 14.01 13.70 -12.32
CA GLY A 398 14.19 14.63 -11.21
C GLY A 398 14.07 16.07 -11.69
N SER A 399 14.78 16.40 -12.77
CA SER A 399 14.76 17.72 -13.38
C SER A 399 13.36 18.13 -13.84
N LEU A 400 12.63 17.25 -14.54
CA LEU A 400 11.25 17.52 -14.98
C LEU A 400 10.31 17.91 -13.82
N TRP A 401 10.34 17.16 -12.71
CA TRP A 401 9.45 17.41 -11.59
C TRP A 401 9.86 18.63 -10.74
N ASN A 402 11.13 19.03 -10.79
CA ASN A 402 11.68 20.16 -10.02
C ASN A 402 11.46 21.54 -10.67
N ILE A 403 11.06 21.60 -11.95
CA ILE A 403 10.80 22.86 -12.66
C ILE A 403 9.78 23.74 -11.94
N LYS A 404 9.90 25.06 -12.02
CA LYS A 404 8.92 26.01 -11.48
C LYS A 404 7.75 26.20 -12.47
N ALA A 405 6.86 25.21 -12.55
CA ALA A 405 5.67 25.23 -13.40
C ALA A 405 4.43 24.68 -12.68
N PRO A 406 3.20 25.07 -13.11
CA PRO A 406 1.97 24.49 -12.60
C PRO A 406 1.92 22.95 -12.77
N PRO A 407 1.30 22.21 -11.84
CA PRO A 407 1.23 20.74 -11.91
C PRO A 407 0.64 20.18 -13.21
N ARG A 408 -0.24 20.94 -13.88
CA ARG A 408 -0.86 20.56 -15.16
C ARG A 408 0.16 20.55 -16.31
N ALA A 409 1.07 21.53 -16.34
CA ALA A 409 2.15 21.61 -17.32
C ALA A 409 3.17 20.48 -17.10
N LYS A 410 3.60 20.25 -15.85
CA LYS A 410 4.49 19.11 -15.51
C LYS A 410 3.91 17.76 -15.92
N HIS A 411 2.59 17.57 -15.71
CA HIS A 411 1.90 16.37 -16.15
C HIS A 411 1.91 16.20 -17.66
N LEU A 412 1.76 17.29 -18.41
CA LEU A 412 1.82 17.23 -19.86
C LEU A 412 3.22 16.82 -20.34
N LEU A 413 4.27 17.44 -19.79
CA LEU A 413 5.65 17.06 -20.09
C LEU A 413 5.93 15.60 -19.77
N TRP A 414 5.49 15.11 -18.59
CA TRP A 414 5.61 13.70 -18.23
C TRP A 414 4.90 12.79 -19.25
N ARG A 415 3.74 13.19 -19.79
CA ARG A 415 3.04 12.42 -20.82
C ARG A 415 3.75 12.41 -22.16
N ILE A 416 4.37 13.52 -22.56
CA ILE A 416 5.20 13.58 -23.77
C ILE A 416 6.37 12.61 -23.60
N PHE A 417 7.07 12.72 -22.47
CA PHE A 417 8.25 11.92 -22.18
C PHE A 417 7.96 10.42 -22.08
N ARG A 418 6.78 10.05 -21.55
CA ARG A 418 6.28 8.65 -21.54
C ARG A 418 5.66 8.21 -22.86
N GLY A 419 5.64 9.07 -23.87
CA GLY A 419 4.99 8.83 -25.15
C GLY A 419 3.48 8.57 -25.06
N CYS A 420 2.80 9.08 -24.04
CA CYS A 420 1.38 8.86 -23.72
C CYS A 420 0.46 10.01 -24.19
N LEU A 421 0.92 10.87 -25.09
CA LEU A 421 0.16 12.00 -25.60
C LEU A 421 -0.68 11.57 -26.83
N PRO A 422 -1.98 11.91 -26.90
CA PRO A 422 -2.88 11.47 -27.96
C PRO A 422 -2.75 12.38 -29.20
N THR A 423 -1.57 12.39 -29.82
CA THR A 423 -1.38 12.99 -31.15
C THR A 423 -2.09 12.14 -32.21
N ARG A 424 -2.44 12.70 -33.38
CA ARG A 424 -3.11 11.92 -34.44
C ARG A 424 -2.30 10.71 -34.84
N LYS A 425 -0.97 10.82 -34.96
CA LYS A 425 -0.08 9.68 -35.22
C LYS A 425 -0.29 8.54 -34.22
N LYS A 426 -0.26 8.84 -32.92
CA LYS A 426 -0.45 7.85 -31.84
C LYS A 426 -1.87 7.32 -31.73
N LEU A 427 -2.87 8.17 -31.96
CA LEU A 427 -4.28 7.75 -32.00
C LEU A 427 -4.52 6.73 -33.12
N ARG A 428 -3.93 6.94 -34.30
CA ARG A 428 -4.00 5.99 -35.43
C ARG A 428 -3.29 4.67 -35.12
N GLN A 429 -2.13 4.72 -34.46
CA GLN A 429 -1.46 3.50 -33.96
C GLN A 429 -2.33 2.69 -32.99
N HIS A 430 -3.24 3.36 -32.29
CA HIS A 430 -4.25 2.74 -31.41
C HIS A 430 -5.61 2.54 -32.11
N PHE A 431 -5.65 2.50 -33.44
CA PHE A 431 -6.83 2.23 -34.27
C PHE A 431 -7.99 3.22 -34.07
N VAL A 432 -7.71 4.45 -33.63
CA VAL A 432 -8.71 5.52 -33.57
C VAL A 432 -8.81 6.19 -34.94
N GLN A 433 -10.03 6.22 -35.49
CA GLN A 433 -10.32 6.86 -36.77
C GLN A 433 -10.16 8.38 -36.66
N CYS A 434 -9.12 8.93 -37.27
CA CYS A 434 -8.84 10.37 -37.26
C CYS A 434 -7.96 10.78 -38.45
N THR A 435 -8.11 12.04 -38.89
CA THR A 435 -7.27 12.61 -39.96
C THR A 435 -5.79 12.69 -39.54
N PRO A 436 -4.84 12.49 -40.47
CA PRO A 436 -3.40 12.57 -40.20
C PRO A 436 -2.92 13.99 -39.93
N ASN A 437 -3.55 14.99 -40.56
CA ASN A 437 -3.04 16.35 -40.59
C ASN A 437 -3.15 17.05 -39.22
N CYS A 438 -2.16 17.89 -38.93
CA CYS A 438 -2.14 18.76 -37.77
C CYS A 438 -3.33 19.72 -37.78
N GLN A 439 -4.05 19.82 -36.66
CA GLN A 439 -5.20 20.72 -36.56
C GLN A 439 -4.80 22.21 -36.64
N LEU A 440 -3.55 22.55 -36.30
CA LEU A 440 -3.10 23.93 -36.24
C LEU A 440 -2.69 24.48 -37.60
N CYS A 441 -1.95 23.71 -38.41
CA CYS A 441 -1.44 24.14 -39.71
C CYS A 441 -2.01 23.39 -40.91
N GLU A 442 -2.70 22.26 -40.69
CA GLU A 442 -3.38 21.42 -41.70
C GLU A 442 -2.50 20.83 -42.83
N ASN A 443 -1.20 21.15 -42.84
CA ASN A 443 -0.27 20.84 -43.94
C ASN A 443 0.58 19.55 -43.74
N SER A 444 0.77 19.10 -42.50
CA SER A 444 1.68 17.98 -42.18
C SER A 444 1.11 17.05 -41.12
N GLU A 445 1.66 15.84 -41.02
CA GLU A 445 1.19 14.83 -40.06
C GLU A 445 1.38 15.30 -38.60
N GLU A 446 0.38 15.09 -37.75
CA GLU A 446 0.42 15.47 -36.34
C GLU A 446 1.19 14.46 -35.48
N ASP A 447 2.47 14.76 -35.24
CA ASP A 447 3.29 14.14 -34.21
C ASP A 447 3.76 15.13 -33.13
N GLU A 448 4.44 14.61 -32.10
CA GLU A 448 4.85 15.41 -30.94
C GLU A 448 5.87 16.49 -31.33
N CYS A 449 6.82 16.18 -32.22
CA CYS A 449 7.79 17.15 -32.75
C CYS A 449 7.05 18.28 -33.49
N HIS A 450 6.15 17.91 -34.39
CA HIS A 450 5.48 18.86 -35.26
C HIS A 450 4.56 19.80 -34.48
N VAL A 451 3.72 19.27 -33.57
CA VAL A 451 2.78 20.11 -32.80
C VAL A 451 3.50 21.15 -31.95
N PHE A 452 4.59 20.75 -31.29
CA PHE A 452 5.28 21.61 -30.33
C PHE A 452 6.38 22.47 -30.94
N PHE A 453 7.01 22.05 -32.04
CA PHE A 453 8.18 22.75 -32.59
C PHE A 453 8.18 22.92 -34.11
N GLY A 454 7.51 22.03 -34.86
CA GLY A 454 7.52 22.08 -36.33
C GLY A 454 6.41 22.93 -36.95
N CYS A 455 5.33 23.22 -36.22
CA CYS A 455 4.15 23.92 -36.74
C CYS A 455 4.42 25.43 -36.86
N GLY A 456 4.12 26.02 -38.03
CA GLY A 456 4.35 27.45 -38.29
C GLY A 456 3.67 28.37 -37.26
N THR A 457 2.44 28.04 -36.87
CA THR A 457 1.68 28.74 -35.83
C THR A 457 2.36 28.65 -34.45
N THR A 458 2.96 27.51 -34.14
CA THR A 458 3.65 27.27 -32.87
C THR A 458 4.99 28.01 -32.82
N ASN A 459 5.72 28.05 -33.95
CA ASN A 459 6.96 28.81 -34.07
C ASN A 459 6.77 30.30 -33.83
N GLN A 460 5.64 30.86 -34.27
CA GLN A 460 5.28 32.24 -33.95
C GLN A 460 5.12 32.45 -32.44
N SER A 461 4.39 31.57 -31.74
CA SER A 461 4.26 31.64 -30.28
C SER A 461 5.60 31.58 -29.55
N TRP A 462 6.53 30.72 -30.00
CA TRP A 462 7.87 30.64 -29.41
C TRP A 462 8.67 31.93 -29.60
N ARG A 463 8.60 32.57 -30.77
CA ARG A 463 9.29 33.84 -31.04
C ARG A 463 8.76 34.97 -30.15
N GLU A 464 7.46 35.01 -29.95
CA GLU A 464 6.82 36.06 -29.13
C GLU A 464 7.07 35.89 -27.62
N THR A 465 7.33 34.68 -27.14
CA THR A 465 7.81 34.48 -25.76
C THR A 465 9.26 34.91 -25.52
N GLY A 466 10.04 35.17 -26.59
CA GLY A 466 11.48 35.39 -26.51
C GLY A 466 12.29 34.13 -26.15
N LEU A 467 11.67 32.94 -26.19
CA LEU A 467 12.32 31.67 -25.84
C LEU A 467 12.83 30.90 -27.07
N TYR A 468 12.53 31.36 -28.29
CA TYR A 468 12.93 30.69 -29.53
C TYR A 468 14.46 30.55 -29.66
N SER A 469 15.23 31.57 -29.25
CA SER A 469 16.70 31.55 -29.26
C SER A 469 17.30 30.43 -28.39
N ASN A 470 16.56 29.97 -27.38
CA ASN A 470 17.01 28.91 -26.47
C ASN A 470 16.68 27.52 -27.01
N ILE A 471 15.81 27.42 -28.01
CA ILE A 471 15.27 26.16 -28.53
C ILE A 471 15.82 25.85 -29.92
N GLU A 472 16.09 26.88 -30.72
CA GLU A 472 16.72 26.78 -32.05
C GLU A 472 17.98 25.88 -32.08
N PRO A 473 18.96 26.00 -31.16
CA PRO A 473 20.12 25.09 -31.16
C PRO A 473 19.75 23.66 -30.76
N CYS A 474 18.74 23.46 -29.91
CA CYS A 474 18.28 22.13 -29.48
C CYS A 474 17.54 21.41 -30.62
N LEU A 475 16.77 22.14 -31.44
CA LEU A 475 16.04 21.59 -32.59
C LEU A 475 16.98 21.09 -33.70
N ASN A 476 18.15 21.71 -33.84
CA ASN A 476 19.16 21.30 -34.81
C ASN A 476 19.98 20.09 -34.32
N ASN A 477 20.11 19.90 -33.01
CA ASN A 477 20.93 18.85 -32.40
C ASN A 477 20.15 17.56 -32.07
N PHE A 478 18.85 17.65 -31.80
CA PHE A 478 18.04 16.51 -31.35
C PHE A 478 16.87 16.23 -32.30
N SER A 479 16.82 15.00 -32.82
CA SER A 479 15.66 14.50 -33.57
C SER A 479 14.54 13.94 -32.68
N ASP A 480 14.82 13.75 -31.37
CA ASP A 480 13.87 13.23 -30.38
C ASP A 480 13.35 14.34 -29.44
N VAL A 481 12.03 14.48 -29.35
CA VAL A 481 11.32 15.40 -28.45
C VAL A 481 11.74 15.17 -26.99
N ASN A 482 12.02 13.93 -26.61
CA ASN A 482 12.36 13.58 -25.24
C ASN A 482 13.72 14.14 -24.83
N ALA A 483 14.71 14.05 -25.72
CA ALA A 483 16.03 14.63 -25.50
C ALA A 483 15.95 16.16 -25.43
N LEU A 484 15.15 16.78 -26.31
CA LEU A 484 14.92 18.22 -26.33
C LEU A 484 14.27 18.71 -25.02
N ILE A 485 13.24 18.02 -24.54
CA ILE A 485 12.57 18.37 -23.28
C ILE A 485 13.55 18.21 -22.11
N LEU A 486 14.35 17.15 -22.06
CA LEU A 486 15.32 16.95 -20.97
C LEU A 486 16.39 18.03 -20.94
N ASP A 487 16.91 18.41 -22.11
CA ASP A 487 17.89 19.49 -22.21
C ASP A 487 17.29 20.80 -21.69
N ILE A 488 16.05 21.12 -22.11
CA ILE A 488 15.31 22.30 -21.62
C ILE A 488 15.05 22.23 -20.10
N CYS A 489 14.72 21.04 -19.58
CA CYS A 489 14.51 20.83 -18.14
C CYS A 489 15.81 20.95 -17.33
N SER A 490 16.96 20.73 -17.97
CA SER A 490 18.30 20.78 -17.37
C SER A 490 18.97 22.16 -17.48
N ILE A 491 18.34 23.11 -18.18
CA ILE A 491 18.80 24.50 -18.24
C ILE A 491 18.89 25.08 -16.82
N LYS A 492 20.03 25.72 -16.51
CA LYS A 492 20.33 26.30 -15.19
C LYS A 492 19.25 27.28 -14.69
N ASP A 493 18.51 27.92 -15.62
CA ASP A 493 17.38 28.78 -15.28
C ASP A 493 16.04 28.00 -15.19
N MET A 494 15.72 27.58 -13.96
CA MET A 494 14.46 26.91 -13.63
C MET A 494 13.20 27.73 -13.96
N ARG A 495 13.29 29.06 -14.10
CA ARG A 495 12.16 29.93 -14.45
C ARG A 495 11.88 29.88 -15.95
N ASN A 496 12.91 29.89 -16.79
CA ASN A 496 12.75 29.72 -18.23
C ASN A 496 12.26 28.32 -18.58
N ALA A 497 12.77 27.26 -17.93
CA ALA A 497 12.23 25.91 -18.06
C ALA A 497 10.73 25.84 -17.67
N GLY A 498 10.33 26.62 -16.67
CA GLY A 498 8.93 26.77 -16.26
C GLY A 498 8.05 27.40 -17.34
N ARG A 499 8.52 28.50 -17.94
CA ARG A 499 7.83 29.19 -19.04
C ARG A 499 7.68 28.32 -20.28
N VAL A 500 8.73 27.57 -20.65
CA VAL A 500 8.66 26.56 -21.72
C VAL A 500 7.57 25.54 -21.42
N ALA A 501 7.52 24.98 -20.21
CA ALA A 501 6.51 24.00 -19.82
C ALA A 501 5.08 24.57 -19.91
N VAL A 502 4.90 25.83 -19.52
CA VAL A 502 3.60 26.53 -19.61
C VAL A 502 3.21 26.78 -21.07
N LEU A 503 4.15 27.21 -21.92
CA LEU A 503 3.85 27.45 -23.34
C LEU A 503 3.47 26.14 -24.05
N ILE A 504 4.21 25.05 -23.83
CA ILE A 504 3.86 23.71 -24.33
C ILE A 504 2.45 23.32 -23.89
N TRP A 505 2.09 23.63 -22.64
CA TRP A 505 0.74 23.40 -22.14
C TRP A 505 -0.32 24.26 -22.82
N MET A 506 -0.04 25.55 -23.06
CA MET A 506 -0.95 26.46 -23.77
C MET A 506 -1.15 26.06 -25.23
N ILE A 507 -0.08 25.70 -25.95
CA ILE A 507 -0.14 25.19 -27.33
C ILE A 507 -1.03 23.94 -27.39
N TRP A 508 -0.79 22.98 -26.47
CA TRP A 508 -1.61 21.77 -26.40
C TRP A 508 -3.08 22.07 -26.08
N ASN A 509 -3.33 23.04 -25.21
CA ASN A 509 -4.68 23.45 -24.85
C ASN A 509 -5.40 24.12 -26.03
N ASN A 510 -4.71 25.04 -26.73
CA ASN A 510 -5.23 25.70 -27.93
C ASN A 510 -5.58 24.69 -29.02
N ARG A 511 -4.69 23.72 -29.28
CA ARG A 511 -4.98 22.62 -30.21
C ARG A 511 -6.23 21.83 -29.81
N ASN A 512 -6.43 21.54 -28.52
CA ASN A 512 -7.64 20.82 -28.08
C ASN A 512 -8.90 21.68 -28.21
N ASN A 513 -8.83 22.98 -27.90
CA ASN A 513 -9.94 23.91 -28.11
C ASN A 513 -10.32 24.00 -29.59
N ALA A 514 -9.32 24.02 -30.48
CA ALA A 514 -9.52 24.03 -31.92
C ALA A 514 -10.25 22.78 -32.46
N ILE A 515 -10.20 21.66 -31.73
CA ILE A 515 -10.85 20.39 -32.12
C ILE A 515 -12.25 20.29 -31.50
N TRP A 516 -12.38 20.62 -30.22
CA TRP A 516 -13.59 20.32 -29.46
C TRP A 516 -14.56 21.51 -29.39
N ASN A 517 -14.04 22.73 -29.47
CA ASN A 517 -14.82 23.96 -29.31
C ASN A 517 -14.77 24.85 -30.57
N ASN A 518 -14.04 24.45 -31.62
CA ASN A 518 -13.74 25.27 -32.81
C ASN A 518 -13.20 26.68 -32.49
N ASP A 519 -12.56 26.81 -31.33
CA ASP A 519 -11.98 28.07 -30.86
C ASP A 519 -10.46 28.01 -30.99
N ARG A 520 -9.88 28.94 -31.76
CA ARG A 520 -8.45 29.03 -32.05
C ARG A 520 -7.95 30.39 -31.57
N GLU A 521 -7.15 30.39 -30.52
CA GLU A 521 -6.46 31.60 -30.10
C GLU A 521 -5.25 31.89 -31.00
N GLU A 522 -5.01 33.16 -31.26
CA GLU A 522 -3.85 33.63 -32.00
C GLU A 522 -2.55 33.23 -31.30
N ALA A 523 -1.55 32.85 -32.10
CA ALA A 523 -0.22 32.46 -31.64
C ALA A 523 0.42 33.52 -30.73
N SER A 524 0.09 34.79 -30.98
CA SER A 524 0.66 35.95 -30.31
C SER A 524 0.20 36.10 -28.88
N LYS A 525 -1.11 36.00 -28.70
CA LYS A 525 -1.79 36.03 -27.41
C LYS A 525 -1.32 34.88 -26.51
N LEU A 526 -1.08 33.69 -27.07
CA LEU A 526 -0.57 32.53 -26.34
C LEU A 526 0.86 32.75 -25.83
N GLY A 527 1.73 33.36 -26.64
CA GLY A 527 3.09 33.70 -26.22
C GLY A 527 3.10 34.69 -25.06
N MET A 528 2.35 35.79 -25.18
CA MET A 528 2.25 36.78 -24.10
C MET A 528 1.67 36.21 -22.80
N GLN A 529 0.61 35.39 -22.89
CA GLN A 529 0.03 34.74 -21.71
C GLN A 529 1.02 33.79 -21.02
N ALA A 530 1.79 33.01 -21.77
CA ALA A 530 2.78 32.10 -21.20
C ALA A 530 3.93 32.82 -20.49
N TYR A 531 4.27 34.04 -20.92
CA TYR A 531 5.32 34.84 -20.29
C TYR A 531 4.92 35.35 -18.89
N HIS A 532 3.63 35.67 -18.71
CA HIS A 532 3.07 36.25 -17.48
C HIS A 532 2.56 35.22 -16.46
N THR A 533 2.34 33.96 -16.87
CA THR A 533 1.82 32.87 -16.03
C THR A 533 2.95 32.07 -15.38
#